data_AF-A0A373B1Y8-F1
#
_entry.id   AF-A0A373B1Y8-F1
#
_cell.length_a   1.000
_cell.length_b   1.000
_cell.length_c   1.000
_cell.angle_alpha   90.00
_cell.angle_beta   90.00
_cell.angle_gamma   90.00
#
_symmetry.space_group_name_H-M   'P 1'
#
loop_
_entity.id
_entity.type
_entity.pdbx_description
1 polymer ?
#
loop_
_entity_poly.entity_id
_entity_poly.type
_entity_poly.pdbx_seq_one_letter_code
_entity_poly.pdbx_strand_id
1 'polypeptide(L)'
;MSKSKKLTNRIIAVILIVLGLILGGTWNSAKYCIGDKIFIALGISPWSNGSSGTHYPAIIGSFVILAGISILNLTLQKKTRLWIWTAVILCFILFNLFFTYM
;
A
#
# COMPACT_ATOMS: atom_id res chain seq x y z
N MET A 1 -1.89 -22.61 13.99
CA MET A 1 -2.26 -22.29 12.58
C MET A 1 -1.52 -23.23 11.63
N SER A 2 -2.24 -23.94 10.77
CA SER A 2 -1.64 -24.88 9.81
C SER A 2 -0.71 -24.18 8.81
N LYS A 3 0.25 -24.91 8.21
CA LYS A 3 1.17 -24.37 7.21
C LYS A 3 0.42 -23.77 6.01
N SER A 4 -0.62 -24.46 5.52
CA SER A 4 -1.48 -23.97 4.44
C SER A 4 -2.14 -22.62 4.81
N LYS A 5 -2.75 -22.51 5.99
CA LYS A 5 -3.40 -21.26 6.44
C LYS A 5 -2.40 -20.09 6.61
N LYS A 6 -1.14 -20.38 6.97
CA LYS A 6 -0.06 -19.36 6.98
C LYS A 6 0.30 -18.87 5.58
N LEU A 7 0.35 -19.76 4.60
CA LEU A 7 0.64 -19.40 3.21
C LEU A 7 -0.50 -18.56 2.61
N THR A 8 -1.75 -18.99 2.79
CA THR A 8 -2.94 -18.25 2.32
C THR A 8 -2.96 -16.83 2.90
N ASN A 9 -2.74 -16.66 4.20
CA ASN A 9 -2.73 -15.33 4.83
C ASN A 9 -1.61 -14.43 4.30
N ARG A 10 -0.45 -14.98 3.94
CA ARG A 10 0.64 -14.20 3.32
C ARG A 10 0.28 -13.75 1.91
N ILE A 11 -0.35 -14.61 1.13
CA ILE A 11 -0.82 -14.24 -0.22
C ILE A 11 -1.88 -13.14 -0.11
N ILE A 12 -2.86 -13.28 0.79
CA ILE A 12 -3.87 -12.26 1.06
C ILE A 12 -3.21 -10.94 1.48
N ALA A 13 -2.22 -10.99 2.38
CA ALA A 13 -1.51 -9.80 2.81
C ALA A 13 -0.82 -9.06 1.66
N VAL A 14 -0.14 -9.79 0.77
CA VAL A 14 0.52 -9.21 -0.41
C VAL A 14 -0.52 -8.61 -1.36
N ILE A 15 -1.63 -9.31 -1.61
CA ILE A 15 -2.73 -8.80 -2.44
C ILE A 15 -3.30 -7.50 -1.85
N LEU A 16 -3.52 -7.44 -0.53
CA LEU A 16 -4.01 -6.23 0.14
C LEU A 16 -3.04 -5.06 -0.03
N ILE A 17 -1.74 -5.30 0.15
CA ILE A 17 -0.72 -4.25 -0.04
C ILE A 17 -0.76 -3.73 -1.48
N VAL A 18 -0.80 -4.61 -2.48
CA VAL A 18 -0.87 -4.24 -3.90
C VAL A 18 -2.17 -3.48 -4.20
N LEU A 19 -3.32 -3.95 -3.69
CA LEU A 19 -4.60 -3.27 -3.88
C LEU A 19 -4.61 -1.88 -3.26
N GLY A 20 -4.07 -1.72 -2.05
CA GLY A 20 -4.00 -0.41 -1.41
C GLY A 20 -3.06 0.55 -2.14
N LEU A 21 -1.97 0.06 -2.74
CA LEU A 21 -1.12 0.84 -3.64
C LEU A 21 -1.84 1.24 -4.93
N ILE A 22 -2.65 0.36 -5.52
CA ILE A 22 -3.46 0.68 -6.71
C ILE A 22 -4.54 1.72 -6.38
N LEU A 23 -5.17 1.59 -5.21
CA LEU A 23 -6.26 2.45 -4.75
C LEU A 23 -5.79 3.84 -4.33
N GLY A 24 -4.65 3.94 -3.63
CA GLY A 24 -4.14 5.18 -3.06
C GLY A 24 -2.93 5.75 -3.79
N GLY A 25 -2.28 4.97 -4.65
CA GLY A 25 -1.12 5.39 -5.42
C GLY A 25 -1.52 6.36 -6.53
N THR A 26 -0.80 7.47 -6.61
CA THR A 26 -0.88 8.38 -7.75
C THR A 26 0.23 8.00 -8.71
N TRP A 27 -0.14 7.51 -9.89
CA TRP A 27 0.84 7.26 -10.95
C TRP A 27 0.90 8.47 -11.87
N ASN A 28 2.12 9.00 -12.03
CA ASN A 28 2.48 10.09 -12.94
C ASN A 28 2.13 11.52 -12.47
N SER A 29 2.80 12.51 -13.06
CA SER A 29 2.60 13.96 -12.84
C SER A 29 1.18 14.46 -13.12
N ALA A 30 0.30 13.59 -13.61
CA ALA A 30 -1.07 13.87 -14.02
C ALA A 30 -2.12 13.70 -12.91
N LYS A 31 -1.73 13.46 -11.64
CA LYS A 31 -2.64 13.20 -10.52
C LYS A 31 -3.63 12.04 -10.80
N TYR A 32 -3.22 11.05 -11.58
CA TYR A 32 -4.08 9.93 -11.93
C TYR A 32 -4.04 8.86 -10.83
N CYS A 33 -5.16 8.68 -10.14
CA CYS A 33 -5.36 7.63 -9.15
C CYS A 33 -6.54 6.74 -9.57
N ILE A 34 -6.36 5.42 -9.57
CA ILE A 34 -7.45 4.48 -9.90
C ILE A 34 -8.58 4.58 -8.86
N GLY A 35 -8.25 4.85 -7.60
CA GLY A 35 -9.22 5.09 -6.56
C GLY A 35 -10.14 6.30 -6.81
N ASP A 36 -9.68 7.32 -7.55
CA ASP A 36 -10.51 8.47 -7.90
C ASP A 36 -11.70 8.06 -8.78
N LYS A 37 -11.48 7.13 -9.73
CA LYS A 37 -12.55 6.64 -10.59
C LYS A 37 -13.63 5.89 -9.80
N ILE A 38 -13.22 5.13 -8.78
CA ILE A 38 -14.15 4.40 -7.91
C ILE A 38 -14.99 5.40 -7.13
N PHE A 39 -14.36 6.42 -6.54
CA PHE A 39 -15.06 7.47 -5.79
C PHE A 39 -16.03 8.25 -6.68
N ILE A 40 -15.58 8.68 -7.87
CA ILE A 40 -16.41 9.39 -8.85
C ILE A 40 -17.59 8.53 -9.30
N ALA A 41 -17.38 7.23 -9.58
CA ALA A 41 -18.45 6.32 -9.97
C ALA A 41 -19.50 6.12 -8.86
N LEU A 42 -19.10 6.27 -7.60
CA LEU A 42 -19.98 6.24 -6.43
C LEU A 42 -20.62 7.63 -6.14
N GLY A 43 -20.33 8.66 -6.93
CA GLY A 43 -20.83 10.02 -6.71
C GLY A 43 -20.14 10.76 -5.56
N ILE A 44 -18.98 10.27 -5.10
CA ILE A 44 -18.22 10.85 -3.98
C ILE A 44 -17.04 11.63 -4.55
N SER A 45 -16.82 12.86 -4.04
CA SER A 45 -15.62 13.62 -4.40
C SER A 45 -14.36 12.91 -3.87
N PRO A 46 -13.35 12.62 -4.71
CA PRO A 46 -12.09 11.99 -4.26
C PRO A 46 -11.27 12.90 -3.33
N TRP A 47 -11.49 14.21 -3.39
CA TRP A 47 -10.80 15.21 -2.61
C TRP A 47 -11.77 15.97 -1.71
N SER A 48 -11.29 16.40 -0.54
CA SER A 48 -12.09 17.19 0.40
C SER A 48 -12.38 18.60 -0.10
N ASN A 49 -11.56 19.15 -1.01
CA ASN A 49 -11.71 20.50 -1.52
C ASN A 49 -11.46 20.57 -3.04
N GLY A 50 -12.44 20.10 -3.81
CA GLY A 50 -12.44 20.13 -5.27
C GLY A 50 -11.35 19.24 -5.87
N SER A 51 -10.18 19.82 -6.17
CA SER A 51 -9.01 19.14 -6.76
C SER A 51 -7.76 19.18 -5.85
N SER A 52 -7.95 19.54 -4.59
CA SER A 52 -6.90 19.71 -3.58
C SER A 52 -7.39 19.36 -2.17
N GLY A 53 -6.51 19.40 -1.18
CA GLY A 53 -6.83 19.06 0.20
C GLY A 53 -6.62 17.58 0.50
N THR A 54 -7.48 17.00 1.33
CA THR A 54 -7.36 15.60 1.74
C THR A 54 -7.81 14.67 0.61
N HIS A 55 -6.94 13.74 0.23
CA HIS A 55 -7.22 12.72 -0.80
C HIS A 55 -7.76 11.44 -0.16
N TYR A 56 -9.07 11.22 -0.25
CA TYR A 56 -9.73 10.10 0.42
C TYR A 56 -9.29 8.72 -0.11
N PRO A 57 -9.10 8.52 -1.43
CA PRO A 57 -8.56 7.27 -1.94
C PRO A 57 -7.17 6.93 -1.40
N ALA A 58 -6.28 7.91 -1.23
CA ALA A 58 -4.99 7.69 -0.58
C ALA A 58 -5.14 7.27 0.88
N ILE A 59 -6.08 7.85 1.63
CA ILE A 59 -6.33 7.44 3.03
C ILE A 59 -6.82 6.00 3.09
N ILE A 60 -7.82 5.64 2.28
CA ILE A 60 -8.35 4.27 2.26
C ILE A 60 -7.26 3.29 1.81
N GLY A 61 -6.54 3.60 0.74
CA GLY A 61 -5.40 2.81 0.27
C GLY A 61 -4.37 2.59 1.37
N SER A 62 -4.07 3.63 2.16
CA SER A 62 -3.15 3.54 3.30
C SER A 62 -3.64 2.57 4.37
N PHE A 63 -4.92 2.61 4.76
CA PHE A 63 -5.49 1.66 5.71
C PHE A 63 -5.46 0.22 5.21
N VAL A 64 -5.73 0.01 3.91
CA VAL A 64 -5.67 -1.32 3.28
C VAL A 64 -4.24 -1.86 3.27
N ILE A 65 -3.24 -1.00 2.97
CA ILE A 65 -1.82 -1.37 3.05
C ILE A 65 -1.46 -1.75 4.49
N LEU A 66 -1.85 -0.95 5.48
CA LEU A 66 -1.58 -1.23 6.89
C LEU A 66 -2.18 -2.58 7.33
N ALA A 67 -3.42 -2.89 6.91
CA ALA A 67 -4.04 -4.18 7.18
C ALA A 67 -3.22 -5.34 6.57
N GLY A 68 -2.79 -5.21 5.31
CA GLY A 68 -1.93 -6.20 4.66
C GLY A 68 -0.59 -6.38 5.39
N ILE A 69 0.06 -5.28 5.77
CA ILE A 69 1.29 -5.27 6.57
C ILE A 69 1.09 -5.99 7.91
N SER A 70 0.00 -5.70 8.63
CA SER A 70 -0.30 -6.33 9.92
C SER A 70 -0.47 -7.84 9.78
N ILE A 71 -1.20 -8.31 8.75
CA ILE A 71 -1.38 -9.74 8.49
C ILE A 71 -0.04 -10.39 8.13
N LEU A 72 0.78 -9.74 7.29
CA LEU A 72 2.10 -10.25 6.93
C LEU A 72 2.99 -10.35 8.18
N ASN A 73 2.99 -9.32 9.02
CA ASN A 73 3.77 -9.29 10.26
C ASN A 73 3.37 -10.44 11.19
N LEU A 74 2.07 -10.68 11.39
CA LEU A 74 1.56 -11.74 12.27
C LEU A 74 1.85 -13.17 11.75
N THR A 75 2.02 -13.34 10.44
CA THR A 75 2.25 -14.66 9.81
C THR A 75 3.73 -15.03 9.67
N LEU A 76 4.64 -14.08 9.87
CA LEU A 76 6.09 -14.27 9.80
C LEU A 76 6.69 -14.66 11.17
N GLN A 77 7.68 -15.57 11.15
CA GLN A 77 8.51 -15.89 12.31
C GLN A 77 9.41 -14.70 12.65
N LYS A 78 9.79 -14.55 13.94
CA LYS A 78 10.60 -13.40 14.42
C LYS A 78 11.86 -13.15 13.59
N LYS A 79 12.65 -14.19 13.28
CA LYS A 79 13.88 -14.07 12.49
C LYS A 79 13.59 -13.61 11.05
N THR A 80 12.65 -14.25 10.35
CA THR A 80 12.28 -13.91 8.97
C THR A 80 11.67 -12.51 8.87
N ARG A 81 10.86 -12.11 9.85
CA ARG A 81 10.26 -10.78 9.95
C ARG A 81 11.33 -9.70 9.96
N LEU A 82 12.37 -9.87 10.77
CA LEU A 82 13.46 -8.91 10.89
C LEU A 82 14.19 -8.75 9.54
N TRP A 83 14.54 -9.86 8.89
CA TRP A 83 15.14 -9.85 7.55
C TRP A 83 14.28 -9.16 6.49
N ILE A 84 12.98 -9.44 6.44
CA ILE A 84 12.06 -8.83 5.47
C ILE A 84 11.98 -7.33 5.70
N TRP A 85 11.81 -6.87 6.93
CA TRP A 85 11.74 -5.44 7.22
C TRP A 85 13.05 -4.71 6.96
N THR A 86 14.19 -5.34 7.27
CA THR A 86 15.51 -4.80 6.89
C THR A 86 15.64 -4.64 5.38
N ALA A 87 15.24 -5.65 4.60
CA ALA A 87 15.27 -5.58 3.14
C ALA A 87 14.34 -4.50 2.58
N VAL A 88 13.13 -4.36 3.13
CA VAL A 88 12.17 -3.31 2.73
C VAL A 88 12.74 -1.93 3.01
N ILE A 89 13.28 -1.69 4.21
CA ILE A 89 13.89 -0.40 4.57
C ILE A 89 15.09 -0.09 3.66
N LEU A 90 15.95 -1.09 3.40
CA LEU A 90 17.09 -0.93 2.51
C LEU A 90 16.64 -0.57 1.08
N CYS A 91 15.62 -1.24 0.54
CA CYS A 91 15.05 -0.90 -0.76
C CYS A 91 14.49 0.53 -0.80
N PHE A 92 13.80 0.97 0.25
CA PHE A 92 13.29 2.35 0.32
C PHE A 92 14.41 3.39 0.34
N ILE A 93 15.50 3.13 1.09
CA ILE A 93 16.67 4.01 1.12
C ILE A 93 17.33 4.07 -0.26
N LEU A 94 17.58 2.91 -0.89
CA LEU A 94 18.20 2.85 -2.22
C LEU A 94 17.34 3.55 -3.28
N PHE A 95 16.02 3.35 -3.23
CA PHE A 95 15.08 4.03 -4.11
C PHE A 95 15.12 5.55 -3.92
N ASN A 96 15.12 6.03 -2.66
CA ASN A 96 15.17 7.46 -2.37
C ASN A 96 16.51 8.09 -2.79
N LEU A 97 17.63 7.41 -2.56
CA LEU A 97 18.95 7.86 -3.03
C LEU A 97 18.96 7.95 -4.57
N PHE A 98 18.47 6.93 -5.27
CA PHE A 98 18.39 6.93 -6.73
C PHE A 98 17.60 8.14 -7.27
N PHE A 99 16.43 8.44 -6.71
CA PHE A 99 15.60 9.58 -7.12
C PHE A 99 16.14 10.94 -6.70
N THR A 100 17.00 11.01 -5.67
CA THR A 100 17.60 12.27 -5.22
C THR A 100 18.81 12.66 -6.07
N TYR A 101 19.51 11.68 -6.65
CA TYR A 101 20.72 11.88 -7.45
C TYR A 101 20.50 11.77 -8.97
N MET A 102 19.26 11.60 -9.42
CA MET A 102 18.83 11.75 -10.83
C MET A 102 18.07 13.06 -11.02
#